data_AF-A0A1C0YTG9-F1
#
_entry.id   AF-A0A1C0YTG9-F1
#
_cell.length_a   1.000
_cell.length_b   1.000
_cell.length_c   1.000
_cell.angle_alpha   90.00
_cell.angle_beta   90.00
_cell.angle_gamma   90.00
#
_symmetry.space_group_name_H-M   'P 1'
#
loop_
_entity.id
_entity.type
_entity.pdbx_description
1 polymer ?
#
loop_
_entity_poly.entity_id
_entity_poly.type
_entity_poly.pdbx_seq_one_letter_code
_entity_poly.pdbx_strand_id
1 'polypeptide(L)'
;MITQLQRFIQQTIHMQHEVSERYFELYDEAQHVIGEYEVDETGTLRRVQFFIDERAYDMIAAEEAMSRAQQIVSAFDKRSLQLDALISYDAHYLVIFEETDDRYKLTLPNTGAHISLTGDGQLLEASFFRESYTVQYAENIISQQQANDKLHVLPLMQLAIDTEQWCYMYVRDHDILGLHVNGDVYRIQDDGGLTIAYTPMTTGPTSETLEQSMLNSIGQNIFVQQDKSIEGVQHYYVAQRNEDAEYKLDLSTFDNVTDDTHELEVASQYELVELQDDGIHLPDDVLRARAEQIVHALVGNEAAHYELEETHGLEEMLAASPFYAQMERPSEKMYRFLYKVGDVYIHDKPIEISMHCSTGLAVEVVKYDIPYDKLTSLLQPAISLERANELAATATAIKLSFMRTSIEDNVYELAYFITYPNSPTGGAMERIDAYDGTLFYVYEDADAQ
;
A
#
# COMPACT_ATOMS: atom_id res chain seq x y z
N MET A 1 -29.74 15.75 10.55
CA MET A 1 -28.48 14.98 10.67
C MET A 1 -28.14 14.65 12.12
N ILE A 2 -27.79 15.64 12.97
CA ILE A 2 -27.36 15.43 14.38
C ILE A 2 -28.19 14.39 15.15
N THR A 3 -29.52 14.53 15.19
CA THR A 3 -30.40 13.61 15.94
C THR A 3 -30.32 12.15 15.48
N GLN A 4 -29.96 11.90 14.23
CA GLN A 4 -29.75 10.55 13.71
C GLN A 4 -28.36 10.04 14.09
N LEU A 5 -27.31 10.84 13.89
CA LEU A 5 -25.93 10.49 14.23
C LEU A 5 -25.73 10.22 15.72
N GLN A 6 -26.34 11.02 16.60
CA GLN A 6 -26.25 10.90 18.06
C GLN A 6 -26.62 9.50 18.59
N ARG A 7 -27.38 8.70 17.83
CA ARG A 7 -27.81 7.35 18.23
C ARG A 7 -26.69 6.30 18.11
N PHE A 8 -25.64 6.60 17.37
CA PHE A 8 -24.59 5.65 17.00
C PHE A 8 -23.24 5.97 17.64
N ILE A 9 -23.18 6.99 18.48
CA ILE A 9 -21.98 7.42 19.19
C ILE A 9 -22.29 7.63 20.67
N GLN A 10 -21.28 7.52 21.53
CA GLN A 10 -21.43 7.86 22.95
C GLN A 10 -21.19 9.35 23.23
N GLN A 11 -20.36 10.01 22.44
CA GLN A 11 -20.08 11.43 22.59
C GLN A 11 -21.34 12.26 22.31
N THR A 12 -21.53 13.36 23.04
CA THR A 12 -22.70 14.24 22.85
C THR A 12 -22.36 15.32 21.85
N ILE A 13 -23.07 15.34 20.72
CA ILE A 13 -23.00 16.43 19.75
C ILE A 13 -23.82 17.60 20.30
N HIS A 14 -23.14 18.67 20.69
CA HIS A 14 -23.77 19.89 21.18
C HIS A 14 -24.22 20.80 20.04
N MET A 15 -23.34 20.98 19.05
CA MET A 15 -23.61 21.83 17.89
C MET A 15 -22.88 21.35 16.64
N GLN A 16 -23.27 21.93 15.50
CA GLN A 16 -22.57 21.76 14.23
C GLN A 16 -22.24 23.14 13.63
N HIS A 17 -21.15 23.22 12.88
CA HIS A 17 -20.74 24.42 12.16
C HIS A 17 -20.41 24.09 10.71
N GLU A 18 -20.94 24.85 9.76
CA GLU A 18 -20.60 24.69 8.33
C GLU A 18 -19.28 25.41 8.05
N VAL A 19 -18.24 24.66 7.70
CA VAL A 19 -16.89 25.22 7.43
C VAL A 19 -16.72 25.55 5.96
N SER A 20 -17.29 24.71 5.08
CA SER A 20 -17.36 24.96 3.64
C SER A 20 -18.68 24.40 3.09
N GLU A 21 -19.01 24.71 1.82
CA GLU A 21 -20.30 24.30 1.23
C GLU A 21 -20.52 22.78 1.42
N ARG A 22 -21.54 22.43 2.21
CA ARG A 22 -21.96 21.05 2.52
C ARG A 22 -21.01 20.24 3.39
N TYR A 23 -20.01 20.86 3.99
CA TYR A 23 -19.11 20.22 4.93
C TYR A 23 -19.25 20.87 6.32
N PHE A 24 -19.47 20.04 7.31
CA PHE A 24 -19.83 20.45 8.67
C PHE A 24 -18.92 19.79 9.70
N GLU A 25 -18.45 20.58 10.65
CA GLU A 25 -17.80 20.09 11.86
C GLU A 25 -18.83 19.92 12.98
N LEU A 26 -18.60 18.92 13.84
CA LEU A 26 -19.40 18.58 15.00
C LEU A 26 -18.62 18.94 16.27
N TYR A 27 -19.28 19.61 17.21
CA TYR A 27 -18.65 20.10 18.44
C TYR A 27 -19.34 19.55 19.68
N ASP A 28 -18.54 19.29 20.72
CA ASP A 28 -19.02 18.98 22.07
C ASP A 28 -19.43 20.25 22.85
N GLU A 29 -19.82 20.09 24.12
CA GLU A 29 -20.18 21.21 25.01
C GLU A 29 -18.98 22.12 25.32
N ALA A 30 -17.76 21.56 25.30
CA ALA A 30 -16.52 22.27 25.56
C ALA A 30 -15.95 22.96 24.30
N GLN A 31 -16.64 22.89 23.16
CA GLN A 31 -16.25 23.46 21.87
C GLN A 31 -15.01 22.77 21.25
N HIS A 32 -14.76 21.51 21.58
CA HIS A 32 -13.81 20.68 20.83
C HIS A 32 -14.50 20.07 19.61
N VAL A 33 -13.77 19.98 18.50
CA VAL A 33 -14.22 19.25 17.32
C VAL A 33 -14.16 17.75 17.64
N ILE A 34 -15.29 17.07 17.51
CA ILE A 34 -15.44 15.64 17.80
C ILE A 34 -15.71 14.81 16.55
N GLY A 35 -15.87 15.46 15.40
CA GLY A 35 -16.08 14.80 14.13
C GLY A 35 -16.50 15.77 13.04
N GLU A 36 -16.71 15.23 11.87
CA GLU A 36 -17.06 15.96 10.66
C GLU A 36 -18.01 15.15 9.79
N TYR A 37 -18.80 15.83 8.96
CA TYR A 37 -19.62 15.15 7.96
C TYR A 37 -19.81 16.00 6.71
N GLU A 38 -20.04 15.30 5.60
CA GLU A 38 -20.31 15.87 4.28
C GLU A 38 -21.69 15.42 3.79
N VAL A 39 -22.42 16.31 3.13
CA VAL A 39 -23.68 15.99 2.44
C VAL A 39 -23.59 16.24 0.94
N ASP A 40 -24.39 15.51 0.16
CA ASP A 40 -24.50 15.74 -1.28
C ASP A 40 -25.39 16.96 -1.61
N GLU A 41 -25.60 17.22 -2.91
CA GLU A 41 -26.47 18.28 -3.42
C GLU A 41 -27.92 18.24 -2.90
N THR A 42 -28.38 17.06 -2.46
CA THR A 42 -29.72 16.84 -1.94
C THR A 42 -29.80 16.98 -0.42
N GLY A 43 -28.68 17.20 0.26
CA GLY A 43 -28.57 17.22 1.71
C GLY A 43 -28.54 15.82 2.35
N THR A 44 -28.28 14.78 1.55
CA THR A 44 -28.14 13.40 2.04
C THR A 44 -26.72 13.15 2.51
N LEU A 45 -26.55 12.37 3.59
CA LEU A 45 -25.24 12.08 4.16
C LEU A 45 -24.35 11.33 3.16
N ARG A 46 -23.22 11.92 2.80
CA ARG A 46 -22.20 11.30 1.93
C ARG A 46 -21.10 10.64 2.75
N ARG A 47 -20.58 11.35 3.73
CA ARG A 47 -19.50 10.88 4.62
C ARG A 47 -19.69 11.43 6.02
N VAL A 48 -19.31 10.66 7.04
CA VAL A 48 -19.16 11.13 8.43
C VAL A 48 -17.97 10.45 9.05
N GLN A 49 -17.17 11.18 9.83
CA GLN A 49 -16.04 10.66 10.61
C GLN A 49 -16.08 11.26 12.02
N PHE A 50 -15.80 10.45 13.04
CA PHE A 50 -15.70 10.87 14.43
C PHE A 50 -14.26 10.72 14.93
N PHE A 51 -13.81 11.71 15.70
CA PHE A 51 -12.49 11.72 16.33
C PHE A 51 -12.62 11.08 17.72
N ILE A 52 -12.56 9.76 17.75
CA ILE A 52 -12.64 8.95 18.97
C ILE A 52 -11.22 8.46 19.29
N ASP A 53 -10.82 8.59 20.56
CA ASP A 53 -9.58 8.03 21.09
C ASP A 53 -9.63 6.49 20.96
N GLU A 54 -8.80 5.93 20.08
CA GLU A 54 -8.71 4.50 19.80
C GLU A 54 -8.10 3.75 21.00
N ARG A 55 -8.90 3.60 22.05
CA ARG A 55 -8.53 2.74 23.17
C ARG A 55 -8.84 1.30 22.80
N ALA A 56 -8.04 0.36 23.31
CA ALA A 56 -8.38 -1.04 23.28
C ALA A 56 -9.71 -1.26 24.01
N TYR A 57 -10.79 -1.45 23.24
CA TYR A 57 -12.11 -1.82 23.73
C TYR A 57 -12.25 -3.34 23.67
N ASP A 58 -13.07 -3.91 24.56
CA ASP A 58 -13.51 -5.29 24.39
C ASP A 58 -14.36 -5.35 23.10
N MET A 59 -13.87 -6.11 22.11
CA MET A 59 -14.56 -6.29 20.83
C MET A 59 -15.93 -6.94 21.04
N ILE A 60 -17.00 -6.29 20.56
CA ILE A 60 -18.33 -6.89 20.45
C ILE A 60 -18.29 -8.07 19.47
N ALA A 61 -19.27 -8.96 19.54
CA ALA A 61 -19.38 -10.05 18.56
C ALA A 61 -19.64 -9.52 17.14
N ALA A 62 -19.12 -10.21 16.12
CA ALA A 62 -19.26 -9.83 14.71
C ALA A 62 -20.74 -9.66 14.30
N GLU A 63 -21.65 -10.51 14.78
CA GLU A 63 -23.08 -10.39 14.48
C GLU A 63 -23.70 -9.12 15.08
N GLU A 64 -23.19 -8.67 16.22
CA GLU A 64 -23.60 -7.41 16.82
C GLU A 64 -23.09 -6.22 15.99
N ALA A 65 -21.83 -6.27 15.54
CA ALA A 65 -21.26 -5.26 14.65
C ALA A 65 -22.05 -5.14 13.33
N MET A 66 -22.35 -6.26 12.68
CA MET A 66 -23.19 -6.29 11.47
C MET A 66 -24.58 -5.69 11.71
N SER A 67 -25.22 -6.06 12.82
CA SER A 67 -26.54 -5.54 13.20
C SER A 67 -26.52 -4.03 13.40
N ARG A 68 -25.48 -3.49 14.06
CA ARG A 68 -25.31 -2.04 14.26
C ARG A 68 -25.04 -1.31 12.94
N ALA A 69 -24.15 -1.84 12.11
CA ALA A 69 -23.88 -1.27 10.79
C ALA A 69 -25.14 -1.25 9.91
N GLN A 70 -25.93 -2.32 9.91
CA GLN A 70 -27.21 -2.36 9.18
C GLN A 70 -28.21 -1.31 9.68
N GLN A 71 -28.23 -1.00 10.98
CA GLN A 71 -29.08 0.06 11.53
C GLN A 71 -28.63 1.45 11.05
N ILE A 72 -27.33 1.69 10.94
CA ILE A 72 -26.76 2.93 10.38
C ILE A 72 -27.14 3.06 8.92
N VAL A 73 -26.90 2.02 8.11
CA VAL A 73 -27.31 1.99 6.69
C VAL A 73 -28.80 2.27 6.56
N SER A 74 -29.65 1.59 7.33
CA SER A 74 -31.11 1.78 7.27
C SER A 74 -31.55 3.20 7.65
N ALA A 75 -30.76 3.91 8.48
CA ALA A 75 -31.06 5.28 8.87
C ALA A 75 -30.80 6.27 7.73
N PHE A 76 -29.66 6.13 7.05
CA PHE A 76 -29.14 7.12 6.10
C PHE A 76 -29.29 6.72 4.62
N ASP A 77 -29.44 5.44 4.31
CA ASP A 77 -29.67 4.93 2.97
C ASP A 77 -31.00 4.17 2.90
N LYS A 78 -31.75 4.40 1.82
CA LYS A 78 -33.06 3.74 1.58
C LYS A 78 -33.00 2.72 0.45
N ARG A 79 -31.84 2.59 -0.21
CA ARG A 79 -31.61 1.54 -1.20
C ARG A 79 -31.56 0.19 -0.51
N SER A 80 -31.85 -0.86 -1.28
CA SER A 80 -31.71 -2.23 -0.81
C SER A 80 -30.27 -2.68 -1.02
N LEU A 81 -29.41 -2.42 -0.04
CA LEU A 81 -28.01 -2.87 -0.08
C LEU A 81 -27.88 -4.27 0.54
N GLN A 82 -26.97 -5.07 0.00
CA GLN A 82 -26.62 -6.40 0.51
C GLN A 82 -25.29 -6.32 1.27
N LEU A 83 -25.20 -7.00 2.42
CA LEU A 83 -23.93 -7.20 3.10
C LEU A 83 -22.98 -7.98 2.19
N ASP A 84 -21.81 -7.41 1.90
CA ASP A 84 -20.77 -8.02 1.07
C ASP A 84 -19.63 -8.56 1.92
N ALA A 85 -19.13 -7.76 2.88
CA ALA A 85 -18.02 -8.14 3.75
C ALA A 85 -18.12 -7.56 5.17
N LEU A 86 -17.54 -8.28 6.12
CA LEU A 86 -17.16 -7.78 7.44
C LEU A 86 -15.68 -8.07 7.62
N ILE A 87 -14.92 -7.04 7.96
CA ILE A 87 -13.48 -7.12 8.24
C ILE A 87 -13.31 -6.73 9.71
N SER A 88 -12.67 -7.59 10.48
CA SER A 88 -12.28 -7.32 11.87
C SER A 88 -10.82 -6.89 11.86
N TYR A 89 -10.54 -5.72 12.42
CA TYR A 89 -9.20 -5.27 12.78
C TYR A 89 -9.05 -5.36 14.29
N ASP A 90 -7.84 -5.17 14.81
CA ASP A 90 -7.54 -5.31 16.25
C ASP A 90 -8.44 -4.45 17.15
N ALA A 91 -8.82 -3.24 16.69
CA ALA A 91 -9.57 -2.27 17.48
C ALA A 91 -10.93 -1.86 16.90
N HIS A 92 -11.25 -2.28 15.67
CA HIS A 92 -12.44 -1.82 14.97
C HIS A 92 -12.93 -2.82 13.92
N TYR A 93 -14.17 -2.63 13.48
CA TYR A 93 -14.80 -3.38 12.39
C TYR A 93 -15.01 -2.48 11.19
N LEU A 94 -14.81 -3.02 9.98
CA LEU A 94 -15.30 -2.43 8.73
C LEU A 94 -16.38 -3.34 8.15
N VAL A 95 -17.58 -2.80 7.95
CA VAL A 95 -18.73 -3.51 7.39
C VAL A 95 -19.12 -2.88 6.07
N ILE A 96 -19.12 -3.69 5.01
CA ILE A 96 -19.33 -3.26 3.62
C ILE A 96 -20.68 -3.76 3.14
N PHE A 97 -21.51 -2.83 2.67
CA PHE A 97 -22.78 -3.11 2.01
C PHE A 97 -22.71 -2.60 0.58
N GLU A 98 -23.17 -3.38 -0.39
CA GLU A 98 -23.10 -3.02 -1.81
C GLU A 98 -24.45 -3.16 -2.50
N GLU A 99 -24.63 -2.46 -3.63
CA GLU A 99 -25.76 -2.75 -4.51
C GLU A 99 -25.57 -4.12 -5.18
N THR A 100 -26.69 -4.74 -5.52
CA THR A 100 -26.69 -6.02 -6.23
C THR A 100 -27.18 -5.81 -7.65
N ASP A 101 -26.38 -6.23 -8.63
CA ASP A 101 -26.77 -6.24 -10.03
C ASP A 101 -28.02 -7.10 -10.25
N ASP A 102 -28.94 -6.60 -11.05
CA ASP A 102 -30.22 -7.25 -11.27
C ASP A 102 -30.12 -8.54 -12.10
N ARG A 103 -29.14 -8.63 -13.01
CA ARG A 103 -29.03 -9.72 -13.98
C ARG A 103 -28.31 -10.95 -13.42
N TYR A 104 -27.17 -10.74 -12.77
CA TYR A 104 -26.30 -11.80 -12.24
C TYR A 104 -26.48 -12.02 -10.74
N LYS A 105 -27.16 -11.10 -10.04
CA LYS A 105 -27.30 -11.12 -8.57
C LYS A 105 -25.94 -11.13 -7.86
N LEU A 106 -24.98 -10.41 -8.43
CA LEU A 106 -23.64 -10.19 -7.87
C LEU A 106 -23.56 -8.77 -7.32
N THR A 107 -22.73 -8.57 -6.30
CA THR A 107 -22.48 -7.25 -5.72
C THR A 107 -21.67 -6.38 -6.69
N LEU A 108 -21.94 -5.08 -6.67
CA LEU A 108 -21.23 -4.06 -7.42
C LEU A 108 -20.34 -3.29 -6.44
N PRO A 109 -19.00 -3.50 -6.47
CA PRO A 109 -18.12 -2.93 -5.45
C PRO A 109 -18.15 -1.39 -5.50
N ASN A 110 -18.09 -0.72 -4.35
CA ASN A 110 -18.11 0.74 -4.21
C ASN A 110 -19.39 1.43 -4.74
N THR A 111 -20.55 0.80 -4.59
CA THR A 111 -21.85 1.36 -4.94
C THR A 111 -22.83 1.49 -3.76
N GLY A 112 -22.48 0.97 -2.58
CA GLY A 112 -23.34 1.01 -1.39
C GLY A 112 -22.81 1.89 -0.26
N ALA A 113 -22.44 1.27 0.86
CA ALA A 113 -22.04 1.94 2.08
C ALA A 113 -20.94 1.17 2.82
N HIS A 114 -19.92 1.88 3.27
CA HIS A 114 -18.83 1.34 4.10
C HIS A 114 -18.96 1.94 5.50
N ILE A 115 -19.05 1.09 6.51
CA ILE A 115 -19.30 1.48 7.90
C ILE A 115 -18.17 0.98 8.78
N SER A 116 -17.41 1.88 9.37
CA SER A 116 -16.38 1.58 10.35
C SER A 116 -16.92 1.77 11.77
N LEU A 117 -16.76 0.76 12.62
CA LEU A 117 -17.23 0.77 14.01
C LEU A 117 -16.07 0.50 14.98
N THR A 118 -16.01 1.19 16.12
CA THR A 118 -15.11 0.81 17.22
C THR A 118 -15.39 -0.61 17.71
N GLY A 119 -14.45 -1.19 18.48
CA GLY A 119 -14.64 -2.48 19.14
C GLY A 119 -15.89 -2.56 20.03
N ASP A 120 -16.33 -1.47 20.67
CA ASP A 120 -17.58 -1.42 21.44
C ASP A 120 -18.84 -1.07 20.60
N GLY A 121 -18.67 -0.97 19.28
CA GLY A 121 -19.72 -0.79 18.27
C GLY A 121 -20.24 0.63 18.10
N GLN A 122 -19.44 1.65 18.39
CA GLN A 122 -19.73 3.04 18.05
C GLN A 122 -19.33 3.34 16.61
N LEU A 123 -20.03 4.25 15.95
CA LEU A 123 -19.69 4.72 14.61
C LEU A 123 -18.38 5.53 14.64
N LEU A 124 -17.35 5.04 13.95
CA LEU A 124 -16.11 5.76 13.66
C LEU A 124 -16.25 6.55 12.36
N GLU A 125 -16.58 5.85 11.27
CA GLU A 125 -16.71 6.43 9.94
C GLU A 125 -17.86 5.76 9.18
N ALA A 126 -18.56 6.52 8.35
CA ALA A 126 -19.45 5.95 7.35
C ALA A 126 -19.34 6.73 6.04
N SER A 127 -19.14 6.00 4.95
CA SER A 127 -19.10 6.51 3.58
C SER A 127 -20.21 5.88 2.76
N PHE A 128 -20.95 6.69 2.00
CA PHE A 128 -22.07 6.27 1.18
C PHE A 128 -21.85 6.65 -0.28
N PHE A 129 -21.71 5.64 -1.12
CA PHE A 129 -21.46 5.77 -2.56
C PHE A 129 -22.81 5.75 -3.29
N ARG A 130 -23.15 6.82 -4.00
CA ARG A 130 -24.45 7.01 -4.68
C ARG A 130 -24.31 7.55 -6.09
N GLU A 131 -23.08 7.60 -6.58
CA GLU A 131 -22.75 8.04 -7.92
C GLU A 131 -23.42 7.13 -8.95
N SER A 132 -23.91 7.71 -10.04
CA SER A 132 -24.44 6.92 -11.15
C SER A 132 -23.34 6.05 -11.75
N TYR A 133 -23.68 4.83 -12.12
CA TYR A 133 -22.77 3.88 -12.76
C TYR A 133 -23.36 3.29 -14.03
N THR A 134 -22.49 2.70 -14.84
CA THR A 134 -22.90 1.92 -16.02
C THR A 134 -22.36 0.50 -15.89
N VAL A 135 -23.24 -0.50 -16.00
CA VAL A 135 -22.82 -1.91 -16.07
C VAL A 135 -22.75 -2.33 -17.54
N GLN A 136 -21.57 -2.76 -17.97
CA GLN A 136 -21.36 -3.34 -19.28
C GLN A 136 -21.41 -4.86 -19.20
N TYR A 137 -22.43 -5.44 -19.83
CA TYR A 137 -22.60 -6.89 -19.86
C TYR A 137 -21.95 -7.48 -21.11
N ALA A 138 -21.01 -8.40 -20.91
CA ALA A 138 -20.39 -9.14 -22.02
C ALA A 138 -21.40 -10.03 -22.76
N GLU A 139 -21.27 -10.10 -24.08
CA GLU A 139 -22.08 -10.98 -24.93
C GLU A 139 -21.68 -12.46 -24.77
N ASN A 140 -20.39 -12.72 -24.57
CA ASN A 140 -19.82 -14.05 -24.45
C ASN A 140 -19.11 -14.19 -23.11
N ILE A 141 -19.57 -15.12 -22.28
CA ILE A 141 -19.00 -15.44 -20.98
C ILE A 141 -18.67 -16.94 -21.00
N ILE A 142 -17.40 -17.29 -20.83
CA ILE A 142 -16.99 -18.70 -20.69
C ILE A 142 -17.51 -19.26 -19.37
N SER A 143 -17.61 -20.58 -19.22
CA SER A 143 -18.02 -21.15 -17.94
C SER A 143 -16.93 -21.02 -16.88
N GLN A 144 -17.31 -21.04 -15.60
CA GLN A 144 -16.35 -21.06 -14.49
C GLN A 144 -15.38 -22.25 -14.60
N GLN A 145 -15.82 -23.41 -15.11
CA GLN A 145 -14.90 -24.53 -15.35
C GLN A 145 -13.87 -24.21 -16.44
N GLN A 146 -14.31 -23.64 -17.56
CA GLN A 146 -13.40 -23.25 -18.65
C GLN A 146 -12.38 -22.20 -18.21
N ALA A 147 -12.81 -21.27 -17.36
CA ALA A 147 -11.93 -20.25 -16.82
C ALA A 147 -10.96 -20.86 -15.78
N ASN A 148 -11.37 -21.84 -14.96
CA ASN A 148 -10.44 -22.57 -14.07
C ASN A 148 -9.40 -23.34 -14.89
N ASP A 149 -9.82 -24.05 -15.94
CA ASP A 149 -8.91 -24.78 -16.83
C ASP A 149 -7.87 -23.85 -17.48
N LYS A 150 -8.26 -22.60 -17.77
CA LYS A 150 -7.36 -21.56 -18.28
C LYS A 150 -6.42 -21.01 -17.20
N LEU A 151 -6.91 -20.78 -15.98
CA LEU A 151 -6.08 -20.31 -14.87
C LEU A 151 -4.98 -21.34 -14.54
N HIS A 152 -5.33 -22.63 -14.46
CA HIS A 152 -4.43 -23.69 -14.01
C HIS A 152 -3.27 -24.00 -14.96
N VAL A 153 -3.26 -23.42 -16.17
CA VAL A 153 -2.12 -23.53 -17.10
C VAL A 153 -1.21 -22.30 -17.07
N LEU A 154 -1.55 -21.28 -16.28
CA LEU A 154 -0.73 -20.09 -16.11
C LEU A 154 0.38 -20.32 -15.07
N PRO A 155 1.50 -19.59 -15.18
CA PRO A 155 2.51 -19.55 -14.13
C PRO A 155 2.01 -18.70 -12.95
N LEU A 156 1.25 -19.30 -12.03
CA LEU A 156 0.71 -18.65 -10.83
C LEU A 156 1.78 -18.30 -9.79
N MET A 157 2.95 -18.94 -9.88
CA MET A 157 4.05 -18.80 -8.93
C MET A 157 5.30 -18.27 -9.62
N GLN A 158 6.12 -17.55 -8.87
CA GLN A 158 7.46 -17.13 -9.22
C GLN A 158 8.43 -17.43 -8.06
N LEU A 159 9.71 -17.58 -8.37
CA LEU A 159 10.74 -17.84 -7.36
C LEU A 159 11.13 -16.52 -6.68
N ALA A 160 11.21 -16.52 -5.35
CA ALA A 160 11.63 -15.42 -4.51
C ALA A 160 12.56 -15.89 -3.39
N ILE A 161 13.12 -14.95 -2.64
CA ILE A 161 13.89 -15.22 -1.42
C ILE A 161 13.11 -14.68 -0.23
N ASP A 162 12.85 -15.53 0.76
CA ASP A 162 12.43 -15.09 2.09
C ASP A 162 13.63 -14.50 2.80
N THR A 163 13.56 -13.22 3.16
CA THR A 163 14.67 -12.48 3.77
C THR A 163 14.74 -12.61 5.29
N GLU A 164 13.74 -13.20 5.93
CA GLU A 164 13.82 -13.56 7.35
C GLU A 164 14.67 -14.84 7.51
N GLN A 165 14.39 -15.82 6.67
CA GLN A 165 15.04 -17.13 6.72
C GLN A 165 16.24 -17.26 5.79
N TRP A 166 16.38 -16.35 4.81
CA TRP A 166 17.37 -16.40 3.73
C TRP A 166 17.32 -17.74 2.99
N CYS A 167 16.15 -18.05 2.43
CA CYS A 167 15.90 -19.28 1.69
C CYS A 167 15.00 -19.03 0.47
N TYR A 168 15.07 -19.90 -0.53
CA TYR A 168 14.17 -19.82 -1.68
C TYR A 168 12.75 -20.23 -1.31
N MET A 169 11.80 -19.48 -1.83
CA MET A 169 10.37 -19.70 -1.70
C MET A 169 9.70 -19.43 -3.05
N TYR A 170 8.53 -20.01 -3.28
CA TYR A 170 7.69 -19.63 -4.42
C TYR A 170 6.60 -18.68 -3.92
N VAL A 171 6.55 -17.47 -4.46
CA VAL A 171 5.51 -16.48 -4.14
C VAL A 171 4.55 -16.36 -5.30
N ARG A 172 3.35 -15.87 -5.04
CA ARG A 172 2.36 -15.62 -6.09
C ARG A 172 2.91 -14.64 -7.14
N ASP A 173 2.60 -14.89 -8.41
CA ASP A 173 2.75 -13.88 -9.45
C ASP A 173 1.63 -12.85 -9.27
N HIS A 174 1.98 -11.72 -8.66
CA HIS A 174 1.03 -10.65 -8.37
C HIS A 174 0.55 -9.91 -9.62
N ASP A 175 1.21 -10.09 -10.78
CA ASP A 175 0.74 -9.49 -12.03
C ASP A 175 -0.57 -10.13 -12.50
N ILE A 176 -0.85 -11.39 -12.12
CA ILE A 176 -2.07 -12.10 -12.51
C ILE A 176 -3.18 -11.85 -11.47
N LEU A 177 -4.13 -10.97 -11.81
CA LEU A 177 -5.31 -10.70 -10.96
C LEU A 177 -6.43 -11.73 -11.18
N GLY A 178 -6.54 -12.24 -12.40
CA GLY A 178 -7.60 -13.16 -12.78
C GLY A 178 -7.73 -13.34 -14.28
N LEU A 179 -8.98 -13.52 -14.74
CA LEU A 179 -9.31 -13.64 -16.16
C LEU A 179 -10.48 -12.71 -16.51
N HIS A 180 -10.45 -12.12 -17.70
CA HIS A 180 -11.65 -11.54 -18.29
C HIS A 180 -12.68 -12.65 -18.60
N VAL A 181 -13.95 -12.28 -18.74
CA VAL A 181 -15.03 -13.24 -19.01
C VAL A 181 -14.94 -13.97 -20.36
N ASN A 182 -14.10 -13.51 -21.28
CA ASN A 182 -13.78 -14.20 -22.51
C ASN A 182 -12.64 -15.23 -22.35
N GLY A 183 -11.99 -15.26 -21.18
CA GLY A 183 -10.87 -16.14 -20.83
C GLY A 183 -9.49 -15.60 -21.19
N ASP A 184 -9.36 -14.32 -21.50
CA ASP A 184 -8.07 -13.64 -21.57
C ASP A 184 -7.54 -13.38 -20.15
N VAL A 185 -6.22 -13.40 -19.98
CA VAL A 185 -5.60 -13.13 -18.68
C VAL A 185 -5.77 -11.66 -18.34
N TYR A 186 -6.21 -11.38 -17.13
CA TYR A 186 -6.34 -10.03 -16.61
C TYR A 186 -5.13 -9.72 -15.75
N ARG A 187 -4.30 -8.77 -16.21
CA ARG A 187 -3.05 -8.36 -15.55
C ARG A 187 -3.17 -6.97 -14.94
N ILE A 188 -2.36 -6.69 -13.91
CA ILE A 188 -2.25 -5.33 -13.34
C ILE A 188 -1.90 -4.31 -14.43
N GLN A 189 -1.05 -4.69 -15.39
CA GLN A 189 -0.61 -3.82 -16.49
C GLN A 189 -1.74 -3.43 -17.46
N ASP A 190 -2.82 -4.21 -17.54
CA ASP A 190 -3.91 -3.94 -18.50
C ASP A 190 -4.70 -2.67 -18.15
N ASP A 191 -4.71 -2.27 -16.87
CA ASP A 191 -5.42 -1.09 -16.36
C ASP A 191 -4.55 0.19 -16.37
N GLY A 192 -3.59 0.27 -17.31
CA GLY A 192 -2.58 1.32 -17.30
C GLY A 192 -1.60 1.18 -16.13
N GLY A 193 -1.45 -0.05 -15.61
CA GLY A 193 -0.58 -0.35 -14.49
C GLY A 193 0.89 -0.05 -14.77
N LEU A 194 1.65 0.07 -13.68
CA LEU A 194 3.06 0.38 -13.73
C LEU A 194 3.84 -0.78 -14.36
N THR A 195 4.68 -0.45 -15.35
CA THR A 195 5.65 -1.43 -15.85
C THR A 195 6.94 -1.25 -15.09
N ILE A 196 7.39 -2.31 -14.42
CA ILE A 196 8.67 -2.30 -13.72
C ILE A 196 9.75 -2.92 -14.61
N ALA A 197 10.84 -2.20 -14.78
CA ALA A 197 12.03 -2.68 -15.47
C ALA A 197 13.23 -2.67 -14.53
N TYR A 198 14.14 -3.63 -14.73
CA TYR A 198 15.40 -3.69 -14.00
C TYR A 198 16.54 -3.41 -14.96
N THR A 199 17.31 -2.37 -14.66
CA THR A 199 18.47 -1.99 -15.49
C THR A 199 19.77 -2.17 -14.72
N PRO A 200 20.76 -2.88 -15.30
CA PRO A 200 22.08 -2.97 -14.70
C PRO A 200 22.68 -1.59 -14.47
N MET A 201 23.41 -1.43 -13.37
CA MET A 201 24.17 -0.21 -13.14
C MET A 201 25.21 -0.01 -14.25
N THR A 202 25.37 1.25 -14.66
CA THR A 202 26.22 1.64 -15.78
C THR A 202 27.58 2.18 -15.33
N THR A 203 27.65 2.67 -14.10
CA THR A 203 28.88 3.19 -13.48
C THR A 203 29.72 2.05 -12.91
N GLY A 204 31.04 2.25 -12.95
CA GLY A 204 32.01 1.34 -12.34
C GLY A 204 32.32 1.72 -10.88
N PRO A 205 33.15 0.91 -10.20
CA PRO A 205 33.57 1.17 -8.83
C PRO A 205 34.14 2.58 -8.66
N THR A 206 33.77 3.24 -7.57
CA THR A 206 34.32 4.55 -7.19
C THR A 206 35.41 4.40 -6.12
N SER A 207 36.37 5.32 -6.13
CA SER A 207 37.35 5.48 -5.04
C SER A 207 36.88 6.47 -3.97
N GLU A 208 35.76 7.14 -4.19
CA GLU A 208 35.18 8.12 -3.27
C GLU A 208 34.60 7.42 -2.04
N THR A 209 34.73 8.07 -0.88
CA THR A 209 34.04 7.62 0.33
C THR A 209 32.56 7.97 0.23
N LEU A 210 31.69 7.29 1.00
CA LEU A 210 30.26 7.61 1.06
C LEU A 210 30.01 9.10 1.34
N GLU A 211 30.74 9.67 2.31
CA GLU A 211 30.66 11.09 2.66
C GLU A 211 31.00 12.01 1.47
N GLN A 212 32.02 11.64 0.68
CA GLN A 212 32.41 12.39 -0.52
C GLN A 212 31.32 12.29 -1.59
N SER A 213 30.79 11.09 -1.83
CA SER A 213 29.74 10.84 -2.80
C SER A 213 28.44 11.59 -2.48
N MET A 214 28.08 11.69 -1.19
CA MET A 214 26.85 12.38 -0.75
C MET A 214 26.99 13.90 -0.74
N LEU A 215 28.12 14.44 -0.26
CA LEU A 215 28.24 15.88 0.02
C LEU A 215 28.77 16.74 -1.15
N ASN A 216 29.46 16.14 -2.13
CA ASN A 216 29.98 16.82 -3.33
C ASN A 216 30.57 18.23 -3.07
N SER A 217 31.39 18.38 -2.02
CA SER A 217 32.13 19.61 -1.64
C SER A 217 31.34 20.80 -1.06
N ILE A 218 30.24 20.57 -0.36
CA ILE A 218 29.42 21.66 0.19
C ILE A 218 29.93 22.16 1.55
N GLY A 219 29.81 23.49 1.73
CA GLY A 219 29.71 24.26 2.98
C GLY A 219 30.45 23.76 4.24
N GLN A 220 31.17 24.67 4.90
CA GLN A 220 31.62 24.42 6.27
C GLN A 220 30.37 24.18 7.16
N ASN A 221 30.31 23.05 7.87
CA ASN A 221 29.26 22.60 8.81
C ASN A 221 28.15 21.67 8.28
N ILE A 222 28.26 21.16 7.05
CA ILE A 222 27.41 20.07 6.57
C ILE A 222 28.19 18.75 6.65
N PHE A 223 27.54 17.69 7.16
CA PHE A 223 28.11 16.35 7.27
C PHE A 223 27.04 15.29 7.03
N VAL A 224 27.49 14.08 6.71
CA VAL A 224 26.62 12.90 6.68
C VAL A 224 26.48 12.37 8.10
N GLN A 225 25.24 12.17 8.54
CA GLN A 225 24.93 11.42 9.76
C GLN A 225 24.51 10.00 9.40
N GLN A 226 24.70 9.09 10.35
CA GLN A 226 24.22 7.72 10.26
C GLN A 226 23.32 7.43 11.46
N ASP A 227 22.07 7.08 11.18
CA ASP A 227 21.14 6.52 12.15
C ASP A 227 21.12 4.98 12.06
N LYS A 228 21.11 4.35 13.23
CA LYS A 228 21.06 2.89 13.44
C LYS A 228 20.01 2.52 14.49
N SER A 229 19.01 3.37 14.68
CA SER A 229 17.89 3.16 15.59
C SER A 229 17.11 1.89 15.26
N ILE A 230 17.05 1.52 13.96
CA ILE A 230 16.36 0.31 13.46
C ILE A 230 17.39 -0.80 13.20
N GLU A 231 17.17 -1.97 13.80
CA GLU A 231 18.05 -3.14 13.61
C GLU A 231 18.04 -3.59 12.14
N GLY A 232 19.24 -3.81 11.58
CA GLY A 232 19.41 -4.26 10.20
C GLY A 232 19.16 -3.18 9.14
N VAL A 233 18.98 -1.91 9.53
CA VAL A 233 18.84 -0.77 8.63
C VAL A 233 19.95 0.25 8.92
N GLN A 234 20.55 0.77 7.85
CA GLN A 234 21.53 1.85 7.87
C GLN A 234 20.91 3.03 7.14
N HIS A 235 20.55 4.06 7.90
CA HIS A 235 20.00 5.29 7.35
C HIS A 235 21.07 6.38 7.40
N TYR A 236 21.38 6.97 6.24
CA TYR A 236 22.31 8.08 6.11
C TYR A 236 21.58 9.31 5.61
N TYR A 237 21.84 10.47 6.22
CA TYR A 237 21.21 11.72 5.81
C TYR A 237 22.18 12.89 5.94
N VAL A 238 21.94 13.92 5.14
CA VAL A 238 22.73 15.15 5.18
C VAL A 238 22.16 16.09 6.24
N ALA A 239 23.00 16.44 7.21
CA ALA A 239 22.61 17.31 8.31
C ALA A 239 23.56 18.50 8.46
N GLN A 240 23.02 19.59 9.02
CA GLN A 240 23.79 20.75 9.43
C GLN A 240 23.81 20.83 10.95
N ARG A 241 24.97 21.17 11.50
CA ARG A 241 25.08 21.43 12.94
C ARG A 241 24.43 22.77 13.24
N ASN A 242 23.39 22.76 14.06
CA ASN A 242 22.83 23.97 14.62
C ASN A 242 23.41 24.17 16.02
N GLU A 243 24.18 25.24 16.23
CA GLU A 243 24.78 25.55 17.53
C GLU A 243 23.75 26.02 18.56
N ASP A 244 22.54 26.38 18.11
CA ASP A 244 21.46 26.99 18.91
C ASP A 244 20.18 26.12 19.03
N ALA A 245 20.06 24.99 18.33
CA ALA A 245 18.81 24.22 18.31
C ALA A 245 18.79 23.00 19.26
N GLU A 246 17.77 22.98 20.12
CA GLU A 246 17.10 21.76 20.55
C GLU A 246 16.06 21.41 19.48
N TYR A 247 16.47 20.67 18.44
CA TYR A 247 15.53 20.17 17.46
C TYR A 247 14.86 18.89 18.00
N LYS A 248 13.53 18.84 17.96
CA LYS A 248 12.74 17.63 18.17
C LYS A 248 12.29 17.16 16.80
N LEU A 249 12.82 16.03 16.33
CA LEU A 249 12.25 15.32 15.20
C LEU A 249 10.97 14.65 15.69
N ASP A 250 9.83 15.22 15.32
CA ASP A 250 8.53 14.67 15.65
C ASP A 250 8.09 13.68 14.58
N LEU A 251 8.52 12.42 14.75
CA LEU A 251 8.08 11.32 13.90
C LEU A 251 6.63 10.88 14.20
N SER A 252 5.93 11.51 15.17
CA SER A 252 4.50 11.24 15.43
C SER A 252 3.57 11.69 14.31
N THR A 253 4.08 12.33 13.25
CA THR A 253 3.26 12.65 12.07
C THR A 253 3.16 11.49 11.07
N PHE A 254 3.88 10.39 11.29
CA PHE A 254 3.71 9.11 10.59
C PHE A 254 2.84 8.15 11.42
N ASP A 255 1.69 8.63 11.89
CA ASP A 255 0.68 7.82 12.57
C ASP A 255 0.00 6.88 11.56
N ASN A 256 0.62 5.72 11.32
CA ASN A 256 -0.04 4.42 11.11
C ASN A 256 0.98 3.29 10.83
N VAL A 257 1.99 3.15 11.68
CA VAL A 257 2.71 1.88 11.84
C VAL A 257 2.50 1.42 13.28
N THR A 258 1.85 0.27 13.44
CA THR A 258 1.35 -0.26 14.69
C THR A 258 2.46 -0.81 15.61
N ASP A 259 2.30 -0.47 16.90
CA ASP A 259 2.69 -1.20 18.11
C ASP A 259 4.11 -1.79 18.20
N ASP A 260 5.10 -0.92 18.46
CA ASP A 260 6.22 -1.16 19.39
C ASP A 260 7.25 0.01 19.41
N THR A 261 6.80 1.26 19.25
CA THR A 261 7.71 2.41 19.34
C THR A 261 8.00 2.76 20.79
N HIS A 262 9.08 2.20 21.31
CA HIS A 262 9.90 2.88 22.30
C HIS A 262 10.14 4.32 21.82
N GLU A 263 9.63 5.31 22.54
CA GLU A 263 10.02 6.72 22.42
C GLU A 263 11.54 6.82 22.51
N LEU A 264 12.20 6.88 21.36
CA LEU A 264 13.62 7.17 21.26
C LEU A 264 13.77 8.69 21.23
N GLU A 265 13.86 9.30 22.42
CA GLU A 265 14.37 10.66 22.59
C GLU A 265 15.84 10.70 22.12
N VAL A 266 16.09 10.86 20.83
CA VAL A 266 17.42 11.19 20.32
C VAL A 266 17.55 12.71 20.33
N ALA A 267 18.08 13.24 21.42
CA ALA A 267 18.55 14.63 21.49
C ALA A 267 19.69 14.81 20.47
N SER A 268 19.35 15.16 19.23
CA SER A 268 20.29 15.34 18.13
C SER A 268 20.57 16.84 17.95
N GLN A 269 21.85 17.24 17.99
CA GLN A 269 22.31 18.61 17.75
C GLN A 269 22.28 19.00 16.25
N TYR A 270 21.42 18.34 15.47
CA TYR A 270 21.49 18.28 14.02
C TYR A 270 20.12 18.52 13.42
N GLU A 271 20.08 19.41 12.44
CA GLU A 271 18.89 19.70 11.62
C GLU A 271 19.12 19.14 10.21
N LEU A 272 18.05 18.64 9.59
CA LEU A 272 18.08 18.27 8.17
C LEU A 272 18.41 19.49 7.34
N VAL A 273 19.30 19.32 6.35
CA VAL A 273 19.65 20.43 5.47
C VAL A 273 18.52 20.70 4.50
N GLU A 274 17.86 21.85 4.65
CA GLU A 274 16.98 22.38 3.61
C GLU A 274 17.83 22.91 2.45
N LEU A 275 17.89 22.13 1.37
CA LEU A 275 18.54 22.54 0.13
C LEU A 275 17.59 23.47 -0.63
N GLN A 276 18.11 24.60 -1.11
CA GLN A 276 17.34 25.49 -1.97
C GLN A 276 17.18 24.87 -3.35
N ASP A 277 15.93 24.79 -3.79
CA ASP A 277 15.60 24.46 -5.17
C ASP A 277 15.48 25.75 -6.00
N ASP A 278 16.32 25.90 -7.01
CA ASP A 278 16.28 27.03 -7.95
C ASP A 278 15.40 26.76 -9.18
N GLY A 279 14.76 25.58 -9.24
CA GLY A 279 13.94 25.11 -10.34
C GLY A 279 14.74 24.65 -11.57
N ILE A 280 16.08 24.63 -11.49
CA ILE A 280 16.97 24.17 -12.57
C ILE A 280 17.48 22.77 -12.24
N HIS A 281 16.69 21.76 -12.62
CA HIS A 281 17.01 20.38 -12.32
C HIS A 281 18.13 19.85 -13.21
N LEU A 282 19.02 19.05 -12.62
CA LEU A 282 20.03 18.30 -13.35
C LEU A 282 19.37 17.23 -14.24
N PRO A 283 20.01 16.84 -15.35
CA PRO A 283 19.57 15.71 -16.16
C PRO A 283 19.52 14.41 -15.34
N ASP A 284 18.53 13.56 -15.63
CA ASP A 284 18.29 12.31 -14.89
C ASP A 284 19.46 11.32 -14.95
N ASP A 285 20.15 11.25 -16.10
CA ASP A 285 21.32 10.40 -16.28
C ASP A 285 22.49 10.82 -15.36
N VAL A 286 22.60 12.12 -15.06
CA VAL A 286 23.60 12.64 -14.11
C VAL A 286 23.24 12.26 -12.68
N LEU A 287 21.96 12.41 -12.29
CA LEU A 287 21.47 12.06 -10.97
C LEU A 287 21.58 10.54 -10.71
N ARG A 288 21.16 9.73 -11.68
CA ARG A 288 21.30 8.27 -11.69
C ARG A 288 22.76 7.85 -11.52
N ALA A 289 23.67 8.39 -12.34
CA ALA A 289 25.09 8.03 -12.26
C ALA A 289 25.68 8.32 -10.86
N ARG A 290 25.26 9.41 -10.21
CA ARG A 290 25.66 9.71 -8.82
C ARG A 290 25.06 8.72 -7.81
N ALA A 291 23.79 8.38 -7.95
CA ALA A 291 23.15 7.38 -7.10
C ALA A 291 23.86 6.02 -7.22
N GLU A 292 24.20 5.58 -8.43
CA GLU A 292 24.97 4.34 -8.63
C GLU A 292 26.38 4.41 -7.99
N GLN A 293 27.07 5.55 -8.04
CA GLN A 293 28.36 5.74 -7.36
C GLN A 293 28.24 5.61 -5.83
N ILE A 294 27.13 6.07 -5.25
CA ILE A 294 26.82 5.89 -3.83
C ILE A 294 26.63 4.41 -3.50
N VAL A 295 25.92 3.66 -4.34
CA VAL A 295 25.80 2.19 -4.18
C VAL A 295 27.18 1.53 -4.17
N HIS A 296 28.06 1.85 -5.12
CA HIS A 296 29.44 1.34 -5.13
C HIS A 296 30.21 1.69 -3.85
N ALA A 297 30.06 2.90 -3.32
CA ALA A 297 30.70 3.31 -2.07
C ALA A 297 30.15 2.57 -0.84
N LEU A 298 28.86 2.20 -0.86
CA LEU A 298 28.18 1.50 0.25
C LEU A 298 28.52 0.02 0.32
N VAL A 299 28.45 -0.68 -0.80
CA VAL A 299 28.49 -2.16 -0.84
C VAL A 299 29.72 -2.73 -1.55
N GLY A 300 30.55 -1.86 -2.13
CA GLY A 300 31.80 -2.28 -2.78
C GLY A 300 31.56 -3.24 -3.93
N ASN A 301 32.18 -4.42 -3.87
CA ASN A 301 32.10 -5.42 -4.94
C ASN A 301 30.68 -5.99 -5.13
N GLU A 302 29.86 -5.97 -4.08
CA GLU A 302 28.47 -6.45 -4.15
C GLU A 302 27.58 -5.57 -5.04
N ALA A 303 28.03 -4.35 -5.38
CA ALA A 303 27.38 -3.47 -6.33
C ALA A 303 27.11 -4.17 -7.67
N ALA A 304 27.96 -5.11 -8.11
CA ALA A 304 27.75 -5.85 -9.35
C ALA A 304 26.45 -6.69 -9.39
N HIS A 305 25.83 -6.92 -8.24
CA HIS A 305 24.57 -7.64 -8.09
C HIS A 305 23.35 -6.72 -7.93
N TYR A 306 23.55 -5.40 -7.87
CA TYR A 306 22.45 -4.45 -7.80
C TYR A 306 22.01 -4.00 -9.19
N GLU A 307 20.70 -3.94 -9.41
CA GLU A 307 20.07 -3.35 -10.59
C GLU A 307 19.11 -2.23 -10.15
N LEU A 308 18.99 -1.19 -10.98
CA LEU A 308 18.06 -0.08 -10.75
C LEU A 308 16.65 -0.54 -11.12
N GLU A 309 15.71 -0.37 -10.20
CA GLU A 309 14.27 -0.53 -10.45
C GLU A 309 13.73 0.76 -11.08
N GLU A 310 13.23 0.64 -12.31
CA GLU A 310 12.62 1.73 -13.07
C GLU A 310 11.13 1.47 -13.21
N THR A 311 10.34 2.39 -12.65
CA THR A 311 8.88 2.36 -12.73
C THR A 311 8.41 3.24 -13.87
N HIS A 312 7.95 2.64 -14.96
CA HIS A 312 7.38 3.36 -16.09
C HIS A 312 5.86 3.54 -15.93
N GLY A 313 5.36 4.68 -16.39
CA GLY A 313 3.93 5.02 -16.34
C GLY A 313 3.50 5.79 -15.09
N LEU A 314 4.24 5.73 -13.98
CA LEU A 314 3.86 6.43 -12.74
C LEU A 314 3.79 7.95 -12.93
N GLU A 315 4.80 8.54 -13.57
CA GLU A 315 4.81 9.98 -13.86
C GLU A 315 3.64 10.39 -14.76
N GLU A 316 3.29 9.55 -15.75
CA GLU A 316 2.16 9.81 -16.65
C GLU A 316 0.82 9.70 -15.91
N MET A 317 0.67 8.69 -15.04
CA MET A 317 -0.49 8.50 -14.18
C MET A 317 -0.68 9.67 -13.20
N LEU A 318 0.41 10.09 -12.54
CA LEU A 318 0.39 11.25 -11.65
C LEU A 318 0.08 12.53 -12.43
N ALA A 319 0.69 12.75 -13.60
CA ALA A 319 0.43 13.92 -14.43
C ALA A 319 -1.02 13.97 -14.96
N ALA A 320 -1.65 12.80 -15.18
CA ALA A 320 -3.05 12.71 -15.58
C ALA A 320 -4.02 12.96 -14.40
N SER A 321 -3.56 12.79 -13.17
CA SER A 321 -4.39 13.04 -11.98
C SER A 321 -4.58 14.55 -11.77
N PRO A 322 -5.83 15.06 -11.68
CA PRO A 322 -6.10 16.47 -11.44
C PRO A 322 -5.56 16.97 -10.08
N PHE A 323 -5.31 16.05 -9.14
CA PHE A 323 -4.71 16.36 -7.85
C PHE A 323 -3.20 16.65 -7.98
N TYR A 324 -2.48 15.80 -8.72
CA TYR A 324 -1.02 15.89 -8.85
C TYR A 324 -0.57 16.78 -10.02
N ALA A 325 -1.43 17.03 -11.02
CA ALA A 325 -1.12 17.88 -12.17
C ALA A 325 -0.74 19.32 -11.81
N GLN A 326 -1.13 19.79 -10.61
CA GLN A 326 -0.80 21.13 -10.10
C GLN A 326 0.35 21.13 -9.09
N MET A 327 0.85 19.96 -8.68
CA MET A 327 2.00 19.91 -7.78
C MET A 327 3.25 20.35 -8.55
N GLU A 328 4.04 21.22 -7.90
CA GLU A 328 5.36 21.56 -8.41
C GLU A 328 6.19 20.27 -8.56
N ARG A 329 7.11 20.27 -9.53
CA ARG A 329 8.01 19.13 -9.71
C ARG A 329 8.70 18.85 -8.38
N PRO A 330 8.84 17.57 -7.99
CA PRO A 330 9.50 17.26 -6.74
C PRO A 330 10.95 17.75 -6.80
N SER A 331 11.38 18.43 -5.74
CA SER A 331 12.77 18.89 -5.55
C SER A 331 13.74 17.73 -5.36
N GLU A 332 13.22 16.53 -5.13
CA GLU A 332 13.96 15.29 -4.92
C GLU A 332 13.49 14.18 -5.87
N LYS A 333 14.42 13.28 -6.21
CA LYS A 333 14.15 12.07 -6.98
C LYS A 333 14.73 10.87 -6.26
N MET A 334 13.88 9.87 -6.02
CA MET A 334 14.26 8.62 -5.38
C MET A 334 14.71 7.59 -6.42
N TYR A 335 15.84 6.95 -6.18
CA TYR A 335 16.33 5.78 -6.90
C TYR A 335 16.30 4.56 -5.99
N ARG A 336 15.80 3.43 -6.52
CA ARG A 336 15.68 2.17 -5.79
C ARG A 336 16.51 1.08 -6.47
N PHE A 337 17.49 0.53 -5.76
CA PHE A 337 18.39 -0.50 -6.27
C PHE A 337 18.11 -1.83 -5.58
N LEU A 338 17.85 -2.89 -6.35
CA LEU A 338 17.55 -4.21 -5.82
C LEU A 338 18.73 -5.16 -5.97
N TYR A 339 19.01 -5.94 -4.94
CA TYR A 339 20.02 -6.99 -5.01
C TYR A 339 19.46 -8.22 -5.74
N LYS A 340 20.25 -8.76 -6.66
CA LYS A 340 19.89 -9.88 -7.53
C LYS A 340 20.72 -11.13 -7.24
N VAL A 341 20.02 -12.23 -6.98
CA VAL A 341 20.60 -13.58 -6.79
C VAL A 341 20.14 -14.47 -7.93
N GLY A 342 21.00 -14.70 -8.91
CA GLY A 342 20.60 -15.39 -10.15
C GLY A 342 19.60 -14.54 -10.92
N ASP A 343 18.38 -15.04 -11.09
CA ASP A 343 17.27 -14.32 -11.74
C ASP A 343 16.23 -13.79 -10.72
N VAL A 344 16.53 -13.85 -9.41
CA VAL A 344 15.62 -13.46 -8.33
C VAL A 344 16.07 -12.14 -7.71
N TYR A 345 15.16 -11.19 -7.55
CA TYR A 345 15.40 -9.91 -6.87
C TYR A 345 14.89 -9.93 -5.43
N ILE A 346 15.58 -9.21 -4.54
CA ILE A 346 15.17 -9.01 -3.15
C ILE A 346 14.45 -7.65 -3.06
N HIS A 347 13.12 -7.67 -3.19
CA HIS A 347 12.31 -6.45 -3.30
C HIS A 347 12.15 -5.70 -1.97
N ASP A 348 12.15 -6.39 -0.84
CA ASP A 348 11.87 -5.85 0.50
C ASP A 348 13.11 -5.28 1.22
N LYS A 349 14.29 -5.39 0.61
CA LYS A 349 15.57 -4.86 1.12
C LYS A 349 16.34 -4.06 0.05
N PRO A 350 15.73 -3.04 -0.57
CA PRO A 350 16.38 -2.20 -1.57
C PRO A 350 17.51 -1.35 -0.96
N ILE A 351 18.35 -0.75 -1.79
CA ILE A 351 19.02 0.49 -1.42
C ILE A 351 18.22 1.64 -2.02
N GLU A 352 17.74 2.55 -1.19
CA GLU A 352 16.97 3.71 -1.60
C GLU A 352 17.82 4.97 -1.43
N ILE A 353 17.84 5.81 -2.45
CA ILE A 353 18.65 7.02 -2.49
C ILE A 353 17.78 8.18 -2.96
N SER A 354 17.51 9.15 -2.09
CA SER A 354 16.85 10.41 -2.46
C SER A 354 17.89 11.42 -2.90
N MET A 355 17.79 11.86 -4.16
CA MET A 355 18.69 12.80 -4.80
C MET A 355 17.99 14.15 -4.98
N HIS A 356 18.56 15.23 -4.44
CA HIS A 356 18.06 16.57 -4.70
C HIS A 356 18.30 16.95 -6.17
N CYS A 357 17.24 17.26 -6.91
CA CYS A 357 17.22 17.39 -8.36
C CYS A 357 18.16 18.50 -8.88
N SER A 358 18.25 19.63 -8.17
CA SER A 358 18.98 20.82 -8.65
C SER A 358 20.47 20.80 -8.28
N THR A 359 20.84 20.12 -7.19
CA THR A 359 22.24 20.04 -6.70
C THR A 359 22.89 18.69 -7.03
N GLY A 360 22.08 17.65 -7.18
CA GLY A 360 22.47 16.26 -7.36
C GLY A 360 23.16 15.67 -6.14
N LEU A 361 22.82 16.14 -4.95
CA LEU A 361 23.28 15.56 -3.69
C LEU A 361 22.32 14.47 -3.25
N ALA A 362 22.84 13.44 -2.61
CA ALA A 362 21.98 12.53 -1.86
C ALA A 362 21.57 13.20 -0.55
N VAL A 363 20.28 13.45 -0.38
CA VAL A 363 19.70 13.99 0.86
C VAL A 363 19.57 12.88 1.88
N GLU A 364 19.14 11.72 1.41
CA GLU A 364 18.83 10.54 2.22
C GLU A 364 19.27 9.27 1.49
N VAL A 365 19.80 8.30 2.24
CA VAL A 365 20.14 6.97 1.77
C VAL A 365 19.72 5.94 2.81
N VAL A 366 18.87 5.00 2.42
CA VAL A 366 18.44 3.86 3.24
C VAL A 366 19.02 2.58 2.67
N LYS A 367 19.75 1.83 3.49
CA LYS A 367 20.33 0.54 3.12
C LYS A 367 19.97 -0.50 4.17
N TYR A 368 19.48 -1.65 3.73
CA TYR A 368 19.27 -2.81 4.59
C TYR A 368 20.53 -3.69 4.64
N ASP A 369 20.72 -4.38 5.76
CA ASP A 369 21.77 -5.37 5.90
C ASP A 369 21.37 -6.68 5.21
N ILE A 370 22.19 -7.07 4.23
CA ILE A 370 22.04 -8.31 3.46
C ILE A 370 23.24 -9.22 3.80
N PRO A 371 23.02 -10.48 4.24
CA PRO A 371 24.08 -11.42 4.53
C PRO A 371 24.57 -12.06 3.22
N TYR A 372 25.34 -11.32 2.43
CA TYR A 372 25.85 -11.74 1.12
C TYR A 372 26.50 -13.14 1.14
N ASP A 373 27.31 -13.42 2.17
CA ASP A 373 27.94 -14.75 2.35
C ASP A 373 26.91 -15.89 2.38
N LYS A 374 25.76 -15.70 3.04
CA LYS A 374 24.68 -16.70 3.06
C LYS A 374 24.06 -16.86 1.68
N LEU A 375 23.82 -15.75 0.97
CA LEU A 375 23.22 -15.75 -0.37
C LEU A 375 24.04 -16.56 -1.37
N THR A 376 25.37 -16.48 -1.31
CA THR A 376 26.25 -17.28 -2.17
C THR A 376 26.18 -18.79 -1.90
N SER A 377 25.66 -19.18 -0.74
CA SER A 377 25.60 -20.56 -0.26
C SER A 377 24.18 -21.15 -0.21
N LEU A 378 23.19 -20.45 -0.78
CA LEU A 378 21.80 -20.91 -0.78
C LEU A 378 21.67 -22.28 -1.45
N LEU A 379 20.98 -23.18 -0.75
CA LEU A 379 20.57 -24.45 -1.33
C LEU A 379 19.58 -24.19 -2.46
N GLN A 380 19.71 -24.93 -3.55
CA GLN A 380 18.75 -24.84 -4.64
C GLN A 380 17.38 -25.41 -4.19
N PRO A 381 16.26 -24.87 -4.71
CA PRO A 381 14.93 -25.44 -4.47
C PRO A 381 14.89 -26.95 -4.67
N ALA A 382 14.26 -27.69 -3.74
CA ALA A 382 14.10 -29.13 -3.88
C ALA A 382 12.85 -29.50 -4.69
N ILE A 383 11.84 -28.62 -4.74
CA ILE A 383 10.74 -28.72 -5.70
C ILE A 383 10.95 -27.74 -6.85
N SER A 384 10.56 -28.12 -8.06
CA SER A 384 10.61 -27.27 -9.24
C SER A 384 9.50 -26.23 -9.27
N LEU A 385 9.68 -25.15 -10.04
CA LEU A 385 8.63 -24.16 -10.31
C LEU A 385 7.37 -24.77 -10.93
N GLU A 386 7.50 -25.77 -11.82
CA GLU A 386 6.34 -26.49 -12.40
C GLU A 386 5.52 -27.16 -11.30
N ARG A 387 6.17 -27.90 -10.39
CA ARG A 387 5.52 -28.51 -9.23
C ARG A 387 4.86 -27.48 -8.30
N ALA A 388 5.50 -26.33 -8.07
CA ALA A 388 4.90 -25.26 -7.26
C ALA A 388 3.62 -24.70 -7.92
N ASN A 389 3.62 -24.53 -9.24
CA ASN A 389 2.43 -24.11 -10.00
C ASN A 389 1.30 -25.16 -9.94
N GLU A 390 1.63 -26.45 -10.00
CA GLU A 390 0.62 -27.51 -9.79
C GLU A 390 -0.01 -27.42 -8.39
N LEU A 391 0.79 -27.19 -7.35
CA LEU A 391 0.29 -27.02 -5.99
C LEU A 391 -0.62 -25.79 -5.88
N ALA A 392 -0.19 -24.66 -6.44
CA ALA A 392 -0.98 -23.43 -6.50
C ALA A 392 -2.31 -23.64 -7.24
N ALA A 393 -2.31 -24.34 -8.38
CA ALA A 393 -3.51 -24.65 -9.15
C ALA A 393 -4.50 -25.53 -8.35
N THR A 394 -4.02 -26.40 -7.46
CA THR A 394 -4.92 -27.20 -6.58
C THR A 394 -5.50 -26.40 -5.42
N ALA A 395 -4.84 -25.31 -5.02
CA ALA A 395 -5.28 -24.45 -3.92
C ALA A 395 -6.15 -23.27 -4.38
N THR A 396 -6.10 -22.95 -5.68
CA THR A 396 -6.83 -21.84 -6.28
C THR A 396 -8.13 -22.30 -6.93
N ALA A 397 -9.08 -21.37 -6.99
CA ALA A 397 -10.25 -21.43 -7.85
C ALA A 397 -10.49 -20.02 -8.40
N ILE A 398 -11.50 -19.87 -9.24
CA ILE A 398 -11.99 -18.56 -9.65
C ILE A 398 -13.44 -18.34 -9.28
N LYS A 399 -13.80 -17.07 -9.07
CA LYS A 399 -15.17 -16.61 -8.82
C LYS A 399 -15.50 -15.46 -9.77
N LEU A 400 -16.67 -15.53 -10.40
CA LEU A 400 -17.20 -14.43 -11.21
C LEU A 400 -17.61 -13.28 -10.27
N SER A 401 -17.13 -12.07 -10.53
CA SER A 401 -17.51 -10.86 -9.81
C SER A 401 -17.58 -9.66 -10.77
N PHE A 402 -18.12 -8.54 -10.29
CA PHE A 402 -17.96 -7.26 -10.98
C PHE A 402 -16.66 -6.59 -10.56
N MET A 403 -16.07 -5.88 -11.51
CA MET A 403 -14.91 -5.00 -11.31
C MET A 403 -15.21 -3.64 -11.93
N ARG A 404 -14.66 -2.57 -11.35
CA ARG A 404 -14.78 -1.22 -11.88
C ARG A 404 -13.64 -0.97 -12.86
N THR A 405 -13.93 -0.92 -14.16
CA THR A 405 -12.94 -0.75 -15.24
C THR A 405 -12.66 0.72 -15.58
N SER A 406 -13.57 1.63 -15.24
CA SER A 406 -13.34 3.08 -15.32
C SER A 406 -13.72 3.76 -14.01
N ILE A 407 -12.74 4.36 -13.34
CA ILE A 407 -12.98 5.16 -12.14
C ILE A 407 -13.73 6.44 -12.52
N GLU A 408 -13.30 7.13 -13.57
CA GLU A 408 -13.89 8.40 -14.01
C GLU A 408 -15.36 8.24 -14.43
N ASP A 409 -15.66 7.24 -15.25
CA ASP A 409 -17.01 7.01 -15.80
C ASP A 409 -17.87 6.09 -14.93
N ASN A 410 -17.31 5.55 -13.85
CA ASN A 410 -17.96 4.59 -12.96
C ASN A 410 -18.55 3.39 -13.72
N VAL A 411 -17.72 2.77 -14.57
CA VAL A 411 -18.10 1.64 -15.42
C VAL A 411 -17.71 0.33 -14.76
N TYR A 412 -18.63 -0.63 -14.77
CA TYR A 412 -18.44 -1.98 -14.23
C TYR A 412 -18.53 -3.03 -15.33
N GLU A 413 -17.61 -3.99 -15.27
CA GLU A 413 -17.58 -5.17 -16.13
C GLU A 413 -17.44 -6.44 -15.28
N LEU A 414 -17.81 -7.58 -15.87
CA LEU A 414 -17.61 -8.87 -15.23
C LEU A 414 -16.17 -9.36 -15.42
N ALA A 415 -15.61 -9.97 -14.38
CA ALA A 415 -14.33 -10.66 -14.40
C ALA A 415 -14.32 -11.90 -13.50
N TYR A 416 -13.38 -12.80 -13.76
CA TYR A 416 -13.07 -13.92 -12.89
C TYR A 416 -11.89 -13.56 -12.00
N PHE A 417 -12.11 -13.52 -10.70
CA PHE A 417 -11.06 -13.29 -9.70
C PHE A 417 -10.59 -14.60 -9.09
N ILE A 418 -9.29 -14.69 -8.79
CA ILE A 418 -8.69 -15.84 -8.10
C ILE A 418 -9.17 -15.86 -6.64
N THR A 419 -9.61 -17.02 -6.17
CA THR A 419 -10.03 -17.29 -4.79
C THR A 419 -9.34 -18.53 -4.24
N TYR A 420 -9.37 -18.71 -2.91
CA TYR A 420 -8.66 -19.78 -2.20
C TYR A 420 -9.63 -20.55 -1.30
N PRO A 421 -10.57 -21.33 -1.88
CA PRO A 421 -11.68 -21.92 -1.13
C PRO A 421 -11.25 -22.96 -0.08
N ASN A 422 -10.03 -23.49 -0.19
CA ASN A 422 -9.46 -24.45 0.75
C ASN A 422 -8.46 -23.81 1.72
N SER A 423 -8.33 -22.48 1.72
CA SER A 423 -7.47 -21.77 2.66
C SER A 423 -7.95 -22.01 4.09
N PRO A 424 -7.09 -22.49 5.01
CA PRO A 424 -7.47 -22.67 6.41
C PRO A 424 -7.73 -21.36 7.14
N THR A 425 -7.23 -20.23 6.61
CA THR A 425 -7.43 -18.89 7.17
C THR A 425 -8.55 -18.12 6.47
N GLY A 426 -9.09 -18.62 5.35
CA GLY A 426 -9.95 -17.83 4.46
C GLY A 426 -9.17 -16.90 3.50
N GLY A 427 -7.97 -16.48 3.90
CA GLY A 427 -7.13 -15.55 3.16
C GLY A 427 -6.41 -16.13 1.95
N ALA A 428 -5.78 -15.24 1.20
CA ALA A 428 -5.07 -15.58 -0.03
C ALA A 428 -3.81 -16.43 0.24
N MET A 429 -3.47 -17.32 -0.71
CA MET A 429 -2.16 -17.98 -0.70
C MET A 429 -1.07 -16.93 -0.87
N GLU A 430 -0.12 -16.94 0.04
CA GLU A 430 1.00 -15.99 0.07
C GLU A 430 2.21 -16.58 -0.64
N ARG A 431 2.63 -17.77 -0.20
CA ARG A 431 3.90 -18.41 -0.60
C ARG A 431 3.87 -19.92 -0.43
N ILE A 432 4.80 -20.61 -1.07
CA ILE A 432 5.03 -22.07 -1.00
C ILE A 432 6.51 -22.31 -0.69
N ASP A 433 6.80 -23.13 0.31
CA ASP A 433 8.17 -23.55 0.63
C ASP A 433 8.83 -24.25 -0.56
N ALA A 434 10.01 -23.78 -0.99
CA ALA A 434 10.66 -24.32 -2.18
C ALA A 434 11.38 -25.67 -1.97
N TYR A 435 11.37 -26.21 -0.76
CA TYR A 435 12.01 -27.46 -0.37
C TYR A 435 11.00 -28.58 -0.10
N ASP A 436 9.92 -28.30 0.62
CA ASP A 436 8.92 -29.32 0.97
C ASP A 436 7.54 -29.10 0.33
N GLY A 437 7.28 -27.92 -0.24
CA GLY A 437 6.02 -27.59 -0.89
C GLY A 437 4.89 -27.26 0.08
N THR A 438 5.19 -26.88 1.32
CA THR A 438 4.20 -26.38 2.28
C THR A 438 3.61 -25.05 1.80
N LEU A 439 2.27 -24.95 1.80
CA LEU A 439 1.56 -23.72 1.44
C LEU A 439 1.36 -22.83 2.67
N PHE A 440 1.63 -21.54 2.50
CA PHE A 440 1.36 -20.50 3.49
C PHE A 440 0.27 -19.56 2.96
N TYR A 441 -0.62 -19.14 3.84
CA TYR A 441 -1.74 -18.27 3.54
C TYR A 441 -1.66 -17.03 4.41
N VAL A 442 -2.11 -15.90 3.87
CA VAL A 442 -2.32 -14.69 4.66
C VAL A 442 -3.37 -15.02 5.73
N TYR A 443 -3.08 -14.67 6.98
CA TYR A 443 -4.09 -14.73 8.04
C TYR A 443 -5.13 -13.65 7.76
N GLU A 444 -6.31 -14.06 7.29
CA GLU A 444 -7.52 -13.33 7.60
C GLU A 444 -7.92 -13.79 9.00
N ASP A 445 -8.21 -12.88 9.93
CA ASP A 445 -8.70 -13.26 11.25
C ASP A 445 -9.98 -14.10 11.07
N ALA A 446 -9.82 -15.41 11.25
CA ALA A 446 -10.78 -16.43 10.84
C ALA A 446 -12.05 -16.50 11.70
N ASP A 447 -12.21 -15.58 12.66
CA ASP A 447 -13.40 -15.44 13.50
C ASP A 447 -14.55 -14.67 12.79
N ALA A 448 -14.41 -14.34 11.50
CA ALA A 448 -15.36 -13.54 10.73
C ALA A 448 -16.27 -14.29 9.70
N GLN A 449 -16.33 -15.63 9.69
CA GLN A 449 -17.22 -16.39 8.77
C GLN A 449 -18.52 -16.93 9.37
#